data_AF-A0A920UGJ1-F1
#
_entry.id   AF-A0A920UGJ1-F1
#
_cell.length_a   1.000
_cell.length_b   1.000
_cell.length_c   1.000
_cell.angle_alpha   90.00
_cell.angle_beta   90.00
_cell.angle_gamma   90.00
#
_symmetry.space_group_name_H-M   'P 1'
#
loop_
_entity.id
_entity.type
_entity.pdbx_description
1 polymer ?
#
loop_
_entity_poly.entity_id
_entity_poly.type
_entity_poly.pdbx_seq_one_letter_code
_entity_poly.pdbx_strand_id
1 'polypeptide(L)' 'MGTALFDTPAFNNFVVNGFVLAEDGKKMSKRLKNYPDPNDMMNKYGADTVRLYMLKVPL' A
#
# COMPACT_ATOMS: atom_id res chain seq x y z
N MET A 1 19.69 -2.13 -9.88
CA MET A 1 21.01 -2.19 -10.55
C MET A 1 20.81 -2.71 -11.97
N GLY A 2 20.22 -1.90 -12.87
CA GLY A 2 19.96 -2.33 -14.27
C GLY A 2 20.99 -1.69 -15.20
N THR A 3 20.82 -0.39 -15.44
CA THR A 3 21.61 0.39 -16.39
C THR A 3 23.10 0.44 -16.05
N ALA A 4 23.45 0.63 -14.77
CA ALA A 4 24.85 0.83 -14.36
C ALA A 4 25.73 -0.45 -14.42
N LEU A 5 25.15 -1.65 -14.51
CA LEU A 5 25.90 -2.92 -14.51
C LEU A 5 25.66 -3.77 -15.75
N PHE A 6 24.46 -3.69 -16.34
CA PHE A 6 24.01 -4.61 -17.38
C PHE A 6 23.38 -3.89 -18.57
N ASP A 7 23.48 -2.55 -18.63
CA ASP A 7 22.95 -1.67 -19.67
C ASP A 7 21.49 -1.98 -20.08
N THR A 8 20.70 -2.47 -19.13
CA THR A 8 19.32 -2.94 -19.33
C THR A 8 18.37 -2.32 -18.30
N PRO A 9 17.07 -2.18 -18.63
CA PRO A 9 16.06 -1.71 -17.68
C PRO A 9 16.01 -2.64 -16.45
N ALA A 10 15.92 -2.08 -15.24
CA ALA A 10 15.87 -2.88 -14.01
C ALA A 10 14.56 -3.68 -13.87
N PHE A 11 13.50 -3.27 -14.56
CA PHE A 11 12.19 -3.92 -14.56
C PHE A 11 11.52 -3.65 -15.92
N ASN A 12 10.71 -4.60 -16.38
CA ASN A 12 9.91 -4.45 -17.61
C ASN A 12 8.58 -3.74 -17.37
N ASN A 13 7.98 -3.95 -16.19
CA ASN A 13 6.73 -3.33 -15.78
C ASN A 13 6.89 -2.72 -14.39
N PHE A 14 6.47 -1.48 -14.21
CA PHE A 14 6.52 -0.77 -12.94
C PHE A 14 5.12 -0.27 -12.58
N VAL A 15 4.54 -0.84 -11.52
CA VAL A 15 3.20 -0.47 -11.03
C VAL A 15 3.36 0.40 -9.79
N VAL A 16 2.84 1.62 -9.86
CA VAL A 16 2.82 2.55 -8.74
C VAL A 16 1.40 2.60 -8.17
N ASN A 17 1.29 2.36 -6.86
CA ASN A 17 0.06 2.57 -6.12
C ASN A 17 0.11 3.90 -5.37
N GLY A 18 -1.06 4.51 -5.15
CA GLY A 18 -1.24 5.74 -4.41
C GLY A 18 -1.18 5.54 -2.89
N PHE A 19 -1.57 6.58 -2.15
CA PHE A 19 -1.48 6.54 -0.69
C PHE A 19 -2.85 6.35 -0.05
N VAL A 20 -2.93 5.38 0.86
CA VAL A 20 -4.07 5.29 1.76
C VAL A 20 -4.01 6.46 2.75
N LEU A 21 -5.12 7.18 2.83
CA LEU A 21 -5.31 8.29 3.74
C LEU A 21 -5.97 7.79 5.04
N ALA A 22 -5.59 8.39 6.16
CA ALA A 22 -6.34 8.27 7.40
C ALA A 22 -7.61 9.15 7.35
N GLU A 23 -8.49 9.00 8.33
CA GLU A 23 -9.75 9.78 8.41
C GLU A 23 -9.52 11.30 8.43
N ASP A 24 -8.34 11.73 8.88
CA ASP A 24 -7.92 13.14 8.91
C ASP A 24 -7.33 13.64 7.57
N GLY A 25 -7.39 12.81 6.51
CA GLY A 25 -6.86 13.12 5.18
C GLY A 25 -5.33 13.08 5.09
N LYS A 26 -4.62 12.76 6.18
CA LYS A 26 -3.16 12.62 6.14
C LYS A 26 -2.78 11.25 5.64
N LYS A 27 -1.64 11.18 4.96
CA LYS A 27 -1.02 9.92 4.58
C LYS A 27 -0.86 9.02 5.81
N MET A 28 -1.32 7.79 5.65
CA MET A 28 -1.15 6.76 6.65
C MET A 28 0.35 6.43 6.84
N SER A 29 0.87 6.47 8.08
CA SER A 29 2.28 6.18 8.33
C SER A 29 2.56 5.59 9.71
N LYS A 30 3.57 4.71 9.79
CA LYS A 30 4.08 4.13 11.04
C LYS A 30 4.54 5.18 12.04
N ARG A 31 5.12 6.29 11.55
CA ARG A 31 5.59 7.40 12.38
C ARG A 31 4.44 8.15 13.05
N LEU A 32 3.34 8.38 12.32
CA LEU A 32 2.17 9.09 12.84
C LEU A 32 1.22 8.19 13.63
N LYS A 33 1.39 6.84 13.54
CA LYS A 33 0.52 5.84 14.16
C LYS A 33 -0.97 6.09 13.89
N ASN A 34 -1.28 6.67 12.73
CA ASN A 34 -2.62 7.08 12.31
C ASN A 34 -3.31 5.96 11.50
N TYR A 35 -3.16 4.70 11.92
CA TYR A 35 -3.72 3.57 11.20
C TYR A 35 -4.21 2.46 12.13
N PRO A 36 -5.32 1.80 11.77
CA PRO A 36 -5.74 0.58 12.47
C PRO A 36 -4.76 -0.56 12.15
N ASP A 37 -4.45 -1.41 13.14
CA ASP A 37 -3.58 -2.56 12.92
C ASP A 37 -4.20 -3.50 11.85
N PRO A 38 -3.44 -3.88 10.80
CA PRO A 38 -3.94 -4.78 9.78
C PRO A 38 -4.44 -6.12 10.34
N ASN A 39 -3.82 -6.64 11.41
CA ASN A 39 -4.23 -7.90 12.04
C ASN A 39 -5.60 -7.77 12.71
N ASP A 40 -5.84 -6.66 13.41
CA ASP A 40 -7.13 -6.38 14.04
C ASP A 40 -8.24 -6.25 12.98
N MET A 41 -7.94 -5.59 11.85
CA MET A 41 -8.84 -5.48 10.72
C MET A 41 -9.17 -6.84 10.10
N MET A 42 -8.16 -7.70 9.91
CA MET A 42 -8.36 -9.05 9.37
C MET A 42 -9.16 -9.94 10.32
N ASN A 43 -8.90 -9.86 11.63
CA ASN A 43 -9.64 -10.62 12.63
C ASN A 43 -11.11 -10.17 12.72
N LYS A 44 -11.38 -8.87 12.54
CA LYS A 44 -12.71 -8.30 12.65
C LYS A 44 -13.57 -8.46 11.38
N TYR A 45 -12.97 -8.31 10.20
CA TYR A 45 -13.70 -8.24 8.93
C TYR A 45 -13.36 -9.35 7.93
N GLY A 46 -12.33 -10.16 8.21
CA GLY A 46 -11.81 -11.18 7.30
C GLY A 46 -10.83 -10.61 6.28
N ALA A 47 -9.85 -11.44 5.88
CA ALA A 47 -8.78 -11.02 4.99
C ALA A 47 -9.26 -10.57 3.59
N ASP A 48 -10.34 -11.16 3.08
CA ASP A 48 -10.87 -10.83 1.76
C ASP A 48 -11.56 -9.47 1.71
N THR A 49 -12.29 -9.12 2.78
CA THR A 49 -12.90 -7.79 2.92
C THR A 49 -11.82 -6.71 2.95
N VAL A 50 -10.71 -6.95 3.65
CA VAL A 50 -9.58 -6.02 3.71
C VAL A 50 -8.90 -5.87 2.35
N ARG A 51 -8.71 -6.96 1.60
CA ARG A 51 -8.16 -6.90 0.23
C ARG A 51 -9.06 -6.13 -0.72
N LEU A 52 -10.37 -6.41 -0.69
CA LEU A 52 -11.34 -5.71 -1.55
C LEU A 52 -11.38 -4.22 -1.21
N TYR A 53 -11.31 -3.88 0.08
CA TYR A 53 -11.19 -2.49 0.53
C TYR A 53 -9.92 -1.83 -0.03
N MET A 54 -8.75 -2.46 0.11
CA MET A 54 -7.48 -1.93 -0.42
C MET A 54 -7.48 -1.76 -1.95
N LEU A 55 -8.17 -2.63 -2.68
CA LEU A 55 -8.34 -2.51 -4.14
C LEU A 55 -9.30 -1.38 -4.54
N LYS A 56 -10.29 -1.08 -3.68
CA LYS A 56 -11.31 -0.05 -3.94
C LYS A 56 -10.89 1.34 -3.49
N VAL A 57 -10.03 1.45 -2.47
CA VAL A 57 -9.55 2.74 -1.97
C VAL A 57 -8.87 3.48 -3.12
N PRO A 58 -9.29 4.73 -3.41
CA PRO A 58 -8.73 5.49 -4.52
C PRO A 58 -7.24 5.75 -4.29
N LEU A 59 -6.48 5.68 -5.38
CA LEU A 59 -5.06 6.03 -5.46
C LEU A 59 -4.83 7.50 -5.05
#